data_AF-A0A3P3FUM3-F1
#
_entry.id   AF-A0A3P3FUM3-F1
#
_cell.length_a   1.000
_cell.length_b   1.000
_cell.length_c   1.000
_cell.angle_alpha   90.00
_cell.angle_beta   90.00
_cell.angle_gamma   90.00
#
_symmetry.space_group_name_H-M   'P 1'
#
loop_
_entity.id
_entity.type
_entity.pdbx_description
1 polymer ?
#
loop_
_entity_poly.entity_id
_entity_poly.type
_entity_poly.pdbx_seq_one_letter_code
_entity_poly.pdbx_strand_id
1 'polypeptide(L)'
;MPGVTRRTLLAFTAVASVVEPTFAEGEYTSRELQVLIATHETAYAVLHTIVHRAGSSLHDRRRADRIEEEALLAVCSYPAISRGDRRAKAEYLLAADARGELDLEVHMQAILHSMMRG
;
A
#
# COMPACT_ATOMS: atom_id res chain seq x y z
N MET A 1 -17.92 2.33 -35.99
CA MET A 1 -16.85 1.98 -35.03
C MET A 1 -17.37 0.89 -34.12
N PRO A 2 -16.81 -0.32 -34.10
CA PRO A 2 -17.30 -1.38 -33.21
C PRO A 2 -16.83 -1.12 -31.78
N GLY A 3 -17.78 -1.04 -30.84
CA GLY A 3 -17.53 -0.76 -29.43
C GLY A 3 -16.92 -1.96 -28.73
N VAL A 4 -15.83 -1.73 -27.98
CA VAL A 4 -15.18 -2.75 -27.16
C VAL A 4 -16.13 -3.11 -26.02
N THR A 5 -16.61 -4.36 -25.99
CA THR A 5 -17.52 -4.84 -24.95
C THR A 5 -16.74 -5.45 -23.79
N ARG A 6 -17.35 -5.49 -22.59
CA ARG A 6 -16.77 -6.06 -21.36
C ARG A 6 -16.21 -7.48 -21.55
N ARG A 7 -16.79 -8.28 -22.46
CA ARG A 7 -16.29 -9.62 -22.81
C ARG A 7 -14.98 -9.57 -23.61
N THR A 8 -14.81 -8.59 -24.49
CA THR A 8 -13.58 -8.38 -25.25
C THR A 8 -12.42 -8.03 -24.33
N LEU A 9 -12.66 -7.20 -23.31
CA LEU A 9 -11.65 -6.87 -22.29
C LEU A 9 -11.21 -8.09 -21.47
N LEU A 10 -12.12 -8.99 -21.11
CA LEU A 10 -11.81 -10.22 -20.37
C LEU A 10 -11.09 -11.28 -21.22
N ALA A 11 -11.27 -11.28 -22.54
CA ALA A 11 -10.54 -12.19 -23.43
C ALA A 11 -9.06 -11.81 -23.55
N PHE A 12 -8.73 -10.51 -23.45
CA PHE A 12 -7.34 -10.05 -23.48
C PHE A 12 -6.54 -10.42 -22.23
N THR A 13 -7.19 -10.53 -21.06
CA THR A 13 -6.50 -10.91 -19.82
C THR A 13 -6.14 -12.40 -19.77
N ALA A 14 -6.84 -13.26 -20.50
CA ALA A 14 -6.55 -14.70 -20.52
C ALA A 14 -5.27 -15.05 -21.31
N VAL A 15 -4.97 -14.31 -22.39
CA VAL A 15 -3.82 -14.59 -23.28
C VAL A 15 -2.48 -14.16 -22.65
N ALA A 16 -2.49 -13.24 -21.69
CA ALA A 16 -1.26 -12.77 -21.02
C ALA A 16 -0.68 -13.76 -19.99
N SER A 17 -1.33 -14.91 -19.75
CA SER A 17 -0.95 -15.86 -18.70
C SER A 17 0.00 -16.99 -19.13
N VAL A 18 0.35 -17.09 -20.43
CA VAL A 18 1.09 -18.25 -21.00
C VAL A 18 2.59 -17.98 -21.18
N VAL A 19 3.14 -16.98 -20.49
CA VAL A 19 4.61 -16.81 -20.43
C VAL A 19 5.03 -16.98 -18.98
N GLU A 20 5.49 -18.18 -18.63
CA GLU A 20 6.37 -18.38 -17.48
C GLU A 20 7.75 -17.81 -17.84
N PRO A 21 8.23 -16.73 -17.21
CA PRO A 21 9.63 -16.36 -17.28
C PRO A 21 10.35 -17.07 -16.13
N THR A 22 11.45 -17.72 -16.49
CA THR A 22 12.41 -18.39 -15.61
C THR A 22 12.68 -17.62 -14.32
N PHE A 23 12.35 -18.26 -13.19
CA PHE A 23 12.52 -17.79 -11.82
C PHE A 23 14.01 -17.80 -11.42
N ALA A 24 14.70 -16.69 -11.60
CA ALA A 24 15.93 -16.39 -10.88
C ALA A 24 16.20 -14.88 -10.98
N GLU A 25 16.26 -14.21 -9.84
CA GLU A 25 16.64 -12.80 -9.65
C GLU A 25 15.52 -11.76 -9.86
N GLY A 26 14.67 -11.57 -8.83
CA GLY A 26 13.71 -10.46 -8.80
C GLY A 26 12.56 -10.55 -7.77
N GLU A 27 12.60 -11.51 -6.85
CA GLU A 27 11.49 -11.83 -5.93
C GLU A 27 11.58 -11.16 -4.55
N TYR A 28 12.71 -10.57 -4.18
CA TYR A 28 12.89 -10.04 -2.84
C TYR A 28 12.35 -8.62 -2.73
N THR A 29 11.55 -8.39 -1.69
CA THR A 29 11.09 -7.05 -1.30
C THR A 29 12.28 -6.28 -0.73
N SER A 30 12.38 -5.02 -1.10
CA SER A 30 13.46 -4.16 -0.65
C SER A 30 13.38 -4.01 0.87
N ARG A 31 14.55 -4.00 1.51
CA ARG A 31 14.65 -3.76 2.96
C ARG A 31 14.01 -2.44 3.35
N GLU A 32 14.08 -1.44 2.48
CA GLU A 32 13.48 -0.13 2.71
C GLU A 32 11.95 -0.22 2.80
N LEU A 33 11.30 -0.87 1.83
CA LEU A 33 9.85 -1.07 1.86
C LEU A 33 9.41 -1.90 3.07
N GLN A 34 10.15 -2.96 3.41
CA GLN A 34 9.90 -3.75 4.61
C GLN A 34 9.94 -2.90 5.89
N VAL A 35 10.92 -2.00 6.00
CA VAL A 35 11.05 -1.10 7.16
C VAL A 35 9.90 -0.09 7.22
N LEU A 36 9.48 0.47 6.08
CA LEU A 36 8.34 1.39 6.04
C LEU A 36 7.04 0.71 6.46
N ILE A 37 6.80 -0.51 5.97
CA ILE A 37 5.66 -1.34 6.37
C ILE A 37 5.68 -1.60 7.88
N ALA A 38 6.80 -2.11 8.41
CA ALA A 38 6.93 -2.40 9.84
C ALA A 38 6.78 -1.13 10.72
N THR A 39 7.24 0.02 10.22
CA THR A 39 7.09 1.31 10.90
C THR A 39 5.61 1.69 11.00
N HIS A 40 4.85 1.56 9.91
CA HIS A 40 3.42 1.80 9.92
C HIS A 40 2.68 0.83 10.85
N GLU A 41 2.94 -0.47 10.77
CA GLU A 41 2.30 -1.47 11.65
C GLU A 41 2.54 -1.15 13.13
N THR A 42 3.75 -0.71 13.47
CA THR A 42 4.09 -0.30 14.83
C THR A 42 3.33 0.97 15.23
N ALA A 43 3.28 1.98 14.36
CA ALA A 43 2.55 3.21 14.61
C ALA A 43 1.04 2.97 14.78
N TYR A 44 0.46 2.11 13.93
CA TYR A 44 -0.93 1.66 14.01
C TYR A 44 -1.25 0.98 15.35
N ALA A 45 -0.41 0.03 15.77
CA ALA A 45 -0.59 -0.64 17.06
C ALA A 45 -0.51 0.33 18.25
N VAL A 46 0.38 1.32 18.18
CA VAL A 46 0.51 2.37 19.20
C VAL A 46 -0.72 3.27 19.22
N LEU A 47 -1.18 3.74 18.05
CA LEU A 47 -2.40 4.55 17.93
C LEU A 47 -3.61 3.79 18.49
N HIS A 48 -3.81 2.54 18.05
CA HIS A 48 -4.88 1.68 18.52
C HIS A 48 -4.85 1.54 20.06
N THR A 49 -3.67 1.34 20.64
CA THR A 49 -3.51 1.26 22.11
C THR A 49 -3.89 2.56 22.80
N ILE A 50 -3.44 3.72 22.28
CA ILE A 50 -3.69 5.04 22.87
C ILE A 50 -5.18 5.41 22.79
N VAL A 51 -5.84 5.14 21.65
CA VAL A 51 -7.26 5.42 21.45
C VAL A 51 -8.12 4.67 22.48
N HIS A 52 -7.81 3.40 22.72
CA HIS A 52 -8.56 2.55 23.65
C HIS A 52 -8.14 2.69 25.12
N ARG A 53 -7.06 3.43 25.41
CA ARG A 53 -6.61 3.68 26.78
C ARG A 53 -7.50 4.69 27.49
N ALA A 54 -8.09 4.26 28.61
CA ALA A 54 -8.79 5.16 29.52
C ALA A 54 -7.87 6.28 30.02
N GLY A 55 -8.36 7.52 29.98
CA GLY A 55 -7.60 8.70 30.42
C GLY A 55 -6.55 9.21 29.43
N SER A 56 -6.45 8.67 28.21
CA SER A 56 -5.59 9.25 27.17
C SER A 56 -6.01 10.69 26.88
N SER A 57 -5.03 11.60 26.85
CA SER A 57 -5.31 12.99 26.49
C SER A 57 -5.64 13.11 25.01
N LEU A 58 -6.39 14.15 24.65
CA LEU A 58 -6.64 14.50 23.25
C LEU A 58 -5.33 14.85 22.52
N HIS A 59 -4.32 15.36 23.24
CA HIS A 59 -3.02 15.65 22.68
C HIS A 59 -2.28 14.37 22.27
N ASP A 60 -2.27 13.34 23.13
CA ASP A 60 -1.60 12.07 22.84
C ASP A 60 -2.24 11.35 21.67
N ARG A 61 -3.58 11.35 21.60
CA ARG A 61 -4.32 10.79 20.46
C ARG A 61 -3.93 11.46 19.15
N ARG A 62 -3.99 12.80 19.09
CA ARG A 62 -3.61 13.56 17.88
C ARG A 62 -2.14 13.36 17.47
N ARG A 63 -1.25 13.20 18.45
CA ARG A 63 0.16 12.93 18.17
C ARG A 63 0.34 11.54 17.56
N ALA A 64 -0.30 10.53 18.13
CA ALA A 64 -0.23 9.17 17.62
C ALA A 64 -0.87 9.04 16.24
N ASP A 65 -2.01 9.71 16.03
CA ASP A 65 -2.75 9.78 14.77
C ASP A 65 -1.87 10.33 13.65
N ARG A 66 -1.24 11.48 13.87
CA ARG A 66 -0.30 12.07 12.90
C ARG A 66 0.88 11.14 12.59
N ILE A 67 1.46 10.48 13.59
CA ILE A 67 2.63 9.60 13.40
C ILE A 67 2.25 8.38 12.54
N GLU A 68 1.06 7.83 12.77
CA GLU A 68 0.53 6.73 11.99
C GLU A 68 0.24 7.15 10.55
N GLU A 69 -0.42 8.30 10.35
CA GLU A 69 -0.73 8.86 9.03
C GLU A 69 0.55 9.16 8.22
N GLU A 70 1.56 9.78 8.86
CA GLU A 70 2.86 10.04 8.21
C GLU A 70 3.57 8.73 7.80
N ALA A 71 3.45 7.67 8.60
CA ALA A 71 4.02 6.37 8.26
C ALA A 71 3.27 5.70 7.10
N LEU A 72 1.94 5.82 7.05
CA LEU A 72 1.13 5.28 5.95
C LEU A 72 1.43 6.01 4.65
N LEU A 73 1.54 7.34 4.72
CA LEU A 73 1.93 8.19 3.60
C LEU A 73 3.29 7.81 3.03
N ALA A 74 4.25 7.45 3.88
CA ALA A 74 5.56 6.99 3.43
C ALA A 74 5.46 5.69 2.61
N VAL A 75 4.64 4.72 3.06
CA VAL A 75 4.36 3.49 2.29
C VAL A 75 3.65 3.83 0.97
N CYS A 76 2.60 4.65 1.02
CA CYS A 76 1.85 5.10 -0.16
C CYS A 76 2.75 5.79 -1.20
N SER A 77 3.73 6.58 -0.75
CA SER A 77 4.64 7.33 -1.62
C SER A 77 5.83 6.50 -2.14
N TYR A 78 6.07 5.31 -1.61
CA TYR A 78 7.25 4.51 -1.96
C TYR A 78 7.26 4.10 -3.44
N PRO A 79 8.30 4.42 -4.23
CA PRO A 79 8.37 4.05 -5.65
C PRO A 79 8.77 2.57 -5.78
N ALA A 80 7.77 1.69 -5.93
CA ALA A 80 7.99 0.26 -6.07
C ALA A 80 8.40 -0.11 -7.50
N ILE A 81 9.72 -0.17 -7.76
CA ILE A 81 10.28 -0.47 -9.08
C ILE A 81 10.32 -1.99 -9.33
N SER A 82 10.74 -2.78 -8.33
CA SER A 82 10.88 -4.22 -8.48
C SER A 82 9.53 -4.94 -8.46
N ARG A 83 9.47 -6.16 -9.02
CA ARG A 83 8.25 -6.99 -8.95
C ARG A 83 7.92 -7.37 -7.50
N GLY A 84 8.94 -7.70 -6.70
CA GLY A 84 8.79 -7.98 -5.27
C GLY A 84 8.16 -6.80 -4.53
N ASP A 85 8.70 -5.59 -4.72
CA ASP A 85 8.18 -4.38 -4.08
C ASP A 85 6.75 -4.07 -4.49
N ARG A 86 6.43 -4.17 -5.79
CA ARG A 86 5.07 -3.92 -6.27
C ARG A 86 4.07 -4.87 -5.64
N ARG A 87 4.43 -6.15 -5.53
CA ARG A 87 3.58 -7.16 -4.91
C ARG A 87 3.39 -6.87 -3.42
N ALA A 88 4.47 -6.69 -2.66
CA ALA A 88 4.38 -6.44 -1.22
C ALA A 88 3.65 -5.12 -0.90
N LYS A 89 3.94 -4.06 -1.64
CA LYS A 89 3.23 -2.78 -1.50
C LYS A 89 1.73 -2.97 -1.78
N ALA A 90 1.36 -3.68 -2.84
CA ALA A 90 -0.04 -3.91 -3.17
C ALA A 90 -0.75 -4.77 -2.11
N GLU A 91 -0.15 -5.89 -1.68
CA GLU A 91 -0.69 -6.75 -0.62
C GLU A 91 -0.90 -5.96 0.68
N TYR A 92 0.05 -5.11 1.03
CA TYR A 92 -0.03 -4.28 2.23
C TYR A 92 -1.11 -3.19 2.13
N LEU A 93 -1.18 -2.48 1.00
CA LEU A 93 -2.21 -1.45 0.79
C LEU A 93 -3.63 -2.05 0.78
N LEU A 94 -3.81 -3.26 0.26
CA LEU A 94 -5.09 -3.98 0.36
C LEU A 94 -5.45 -4.32 1.81
N ALA A 95 -4.45 -4.70 2.63
CA ALA A 95 -4.68 -4.93 4.04
C ALA A 95 -5.03 -3.62 4.79
N ALA A 96 -4.43 -2.50 4.40
CA ALA A 96 -4.73 -1.18 4.96
C ALA A 96 -6.12 -0.68 4.58
N ASP A 97 -6.53 -0.87 3.32
CA ASP A 97 -7.88 -0.59 2.85
C ASP A 97 -8.93 -1.40 3.61
N ALA A 98 -8.66 -2.68 3.86
CA ALA A 98 -9.55 -3.54 4.65
C ALA A 98 -9.72 -3.07 6.10
N ARG A 99 -8.75 -2.32 6.64
CA ARG A 99 -8.85 -1.65 7.95
C ARG A 99 -9.53 -0.29 7.88
N GLY A 100 -9.74 0.25 6.67
CA GLY A 100 -10.32 1.57 6.44
C GLY A 100 -9.33 2.73 6.55
N GLU A 101 -8.03 2.48 6.45
CA GLU A 101 -6.98 3.51 6.63
C GLU A 101 -6.71 4.35 5.36
N LEU A 102 -7.17 3.89 4.19
CA LEU A 102 -6.98 4.56 2.90
C LEU A 102 -8.17 5.48 2.54
N ASP A 103 -8.72 6.18 3.52
CA ASP A 103 -9.92 7.01 3.37
C ASP A 103 -9.61 8.47 2.96
N LEU A 104 -8.36 8.91 3.10
CA LEU A 104 -7.93 10.26 2.73
C LEU A 104 -7.49 10.37 1.26
N GLU A 105 -7.90 11.46 0.59
CA GLU A 105 -7.50 11.77 -0.80
C GLU A 105 -5.98 11.81 -0.97
N VAL A 106 -5.25 12.25 0.06
CA VAL A 106 -3.78 12.33 0.05
C VAL A 106 -3.12 10.95 -0.11
N HIS A 107 -3.68 9.89 0.47
CA HIS A 107 -3.17 8.52 0.31
C HIS A 107 -3.28 8.07 -1.15
N MET A 108 -4.44 8.30 -1.77
CA MET A 108 -4.67 7.95 -3.17
C MET A 108 -3.76 8.73 -4.12
N GLN A 109 -3.58 10.03 -3.88
CA GLN A 109 -2.65 10.85 -4.66
C GLN A 109 -1.20 10.39 -4.51
N ALA A 110 -0.76 10.06 -3.30
CA ALA A 110 0.58 9.52 -3.04
C ALA A 110 0.81 8.20 -3.79
N ILE A 111 -0.16 7.29 -3.76
CA ILE A 111 -0.10 6.02 -4.50
C ILE A 111 0.02 6.29 -6.00
N LEU A 112 -0.86 7.12 -6.58
CA LEU A 112 -0.84 7.46 -8.01
C LEU A 112 0.50 8.07 -8.43
N HIS A 113 1.01 9.05 -7.66
CA HIS A 113 2.31 9.66 -7.94
C HIS A 113 3.47 8.68 -7.84
N SER A 114 3.43 7.74 -6.88
CA SER A 114 4.48 6.73 -6.73
C SER A 114 4.57 5.78 -7.93
N MET A 115 3.44 5.52 -8.60
CA MET A 115 3.38 4.67 -9.79
C MET A 115 3.82 5.39 -11.06
N MET A 116 3.70 6.72 -11.11
CA MET A 116 4.14 7.51 -12.26
C MET A 116 5.65 7.77 -12.28
N ARG A 117 6.33 7.59 -11.15
CA ARG A 117 7.77 7.87 -10.98
C ARG A 117 8.65 6.62 -10.92
N GLY A 118 8.05 5.42 -10.91
CA GLY A 118 8.75 4.13 -10.99
C GLY A 118 8.70 3.56 -12.40
#